data_AF-A0A3M2JKX5-F1
#
_entry.id   AF-A0A3M2JKX5-F1
#
_cell.length_a   1.000
_cell.length_b   1.000
_cell.length_c   1.000
_cell.angle_alpha   90.00
_cell.angle_beta   90.00
_cell.angle_gamma   90.00
#
_symmetry.space_group_name_H-M   'P 1'
#
loop_
_entity.id
_entity.type
_entity.pdbx_description
1 polymer ?
#
loop_
_entity_poly.entity_id
_entity_poly.type
_entity_poly.pdbx_seq_one_letter_code
_entity_poly.pdbx_strand_id
1 'polypeptide(L)'
;TYKYLDLIESPEGDDQPTARPVSLITGKPMDIKMGPNWDDDLSGTPDFARQDPNLEGLSPAEREAMFQLERMAFFYLPRICNHCLNPACVVSCPSGAIYKRGEDGIVLINQKVCRAWRMCVTACPYKKSYFNWGTGKSEKCILCYPRLEAGYAPACMHSCVGRIRYLGVILYDADAIFDAANANDPALLTKRQRHLILDPFNEKVIRAARENGIPDSTIKAAQYSPVYKFVKTWELALPLHPEYRTLPMLFYVPPLLPVMASLKEKVHQERPEQLDSRAKFWDDGWLYNSTTEELWGTLEQSRFPLQYLANLFSAGDVEQIKPIMKKLMAVRIYRRHKTVGDIPEERANAALKDAGLTPEIAEDIYYLTSLAKFDDRFVIPAAHREQAIEMLEFAGDARGSVGFGFKEKPLRGW
;
A
#
# COMPACT_ATOMS: atom_id res chain seq x y z
N THR A 1 -25.68 -3.56 -13.38
CA THR A 1 -26.76 -3.37 -12.38
C THR A 1 -27.75 -4.51 -12.51
N TYR A 2 -28.81 -4.54 -11.71
CA TYR A 2 -29.87 -5.55 -11.77
C TYR A 2 -31.25 -4.88 -11.84
N LYS A 3 -32.21 -5.58 -12.44
CA LYS A 3 -33.62 -5.17 -12.45
C LYS A 3 -34.32 -5.58 -11.16
N TYR A 4 -34.02 -4.87 -10.06
CA TYR A 4 -34.61 -5.21 -8.76
C TYR A 4 -36.12 -5.03 -8.71
N LEU A 5 -36.67 -4.09 -9.50
CA LEU A 5 -38.12 -3.84 -9.53
C LEU A 5 -38.92 -5.03 -10.06
N ASP A 6 -38.33 -5.89 -10.90
CA ASP A 6 -38.99 -7.12 -11.36
C ASP A 6 -39.38 -8.04 -10.17
N LEU A 7 -38.68 -7.96 -9.03
CA LEU A 7 -39.04 -8.73 -7.83
C LEU A 7 -40.33 -8.26 -7.15
N ILE A 8 -40.78 -7.04 -7.45
CA ILE A 8 -41.90 -6.36 -6.77
C ILE A 8 -43.05 -6.10 -7.75
N GLU A 9 -42.73 -5.73 -8.99
CA GLU A 9 -43.68 -5.21 -9.97
C GLU A 9 -44.04 -6.23 -11.06
N SER A 10 -43.44 -7.42 -11.05
CA SER A 10 -43.78 -8.46 -12.02
C SER A 10 -45.24 -8.90 -11.88
N PRO A 11 -45.95 -9.12 -13.00
CA PRO A 11 -47.31 -9.65 -12.97
C PRO A 11 -47.34 -11.07 -12.42
N GLU A 12 -48.51 -11.50 -11.95
CA GLU A 12 -48.75 -12.89 -11.55
C GLU A 12 -48.47 -13.84 -12.73
N GLY A 13 -47.80 -14.96 -12.44
CA GLY A 13 -47.43 -15.96 -13.42
C GLY A 13 -46.89 -17.23 -12.76
N ASP A 14 -46.60 -18.23 -13.59
CA ASP A 14 -46.20 -19.57 -13.12
C ASP A 14 -44.75 -19.62 -12.61
N ASP A 15 -43.92 -18.65 -13.01
CA ASP A 15 -42.50 -18.58 -12.67
C ASP A 15 -42.20 -17.50 -11.62
N GLN A 16 -41.29 -17.79 -10.68
CA GLN A 16 -40.83 -16.81 -9.72
C GLN A 16 -40.02 -15.69 -10.41
N PRO A 17 -40.34 -14.40 -10.20
CA PRO A 17 -39.57 -13.31 -10.80
C PRO A 17 -38.14 -13.27 -10.23
N THR A 18 -37.19 -12.85 -11.06
CA THR A 18 -35.77 -12.73 -10.69
C THR A 18 -35.21 -11.38 -11.11
N ALA A 19 -34.28 -10.84 -10.30
CA ALA A 19 -33.57 -9.61 -10.64
C ALA A 19 -32.46 -9.91 -11.65
N ARG A 20 -32.76 -9.80 -12.94
CA ARG A 20 -31.80 -10.12 -14.00
C ARG A 20 -30.71 -9.04 -14.13
N PRO A 21 -29.45 -9.43 -14.42
CA PRO A 21 -28.36 -8.49 -14.70
C PRO A 21 -28.58 -7.68 -15.98
N VAL A 22 -28.29 -6.39 -15.90
CA VAL A 22 -28.39 -5.41 -17.00
C VAL A 22 -27.15 -4.53 -17.03
N SER A 23 -26.65 -4.28 -18.25
CA SER A 23 -25.51 -3.41 -18.48
C SER A 23 -25.81 -1.95 -18.12
N LEU A 24 -24.94 -1.33 -17.34
CA LEU A 24 -25.00 0.12 -17.06
C LEU A 24 -24.62 0.98 -18.28
N ILE A 25 -24.04 0.37 -19.33
CA ILE A 25 -23.62 1.08 -20.55
C ILE A 25 -24.71 1.02 -21.62
N THR A 26 -25.28 -0.16 -21.85
CA THR A 26 -26.23 -0.38 -22.96
C THR A 26 -27.69 -0.49 -22.51
N GLY A 27 -27.95 -0.67 -21.22
CA GLY A 27 -29.29 -0.93 -20.69
C GLY A 27 -29.88 -2.29 -21.09
N LYS A 28 -29.11 -3.14 -21.79
CA LYS A 28 -29.56 -4.45 -22.26
C LYS A 28 -29.26 -5.55 -21.23
N PRO A 29 -30.07 -6.64 -21.18
CA PRO A 29 -29.73 -7.83 -20.42
C PRO A 29 -28.34 -8.35 -20.78
N MET A 30 -27.62 -8.90 -19.81
CA MET A 30 -26.27 -9.41 -20.02
C MET A 30 -25.97 -10.60 -19.12
N ASP A 31 -25.10 -11.50 -19.56
CA ASP A 31 -24.48 -12.48 -18.68
C ASP A 31 -23.21 -11.88 -18.06
N ILE A 32 -23.02 -12.07 -16.75
CA ILE A 32 -21.85 -11.55 -16.04
C ILE A 32 -20.67 -12.46 -16.34
N LYS A 33 -19.64 -11.91 -16.97
CA LYS A 33 -18.43 -12.64 -17.36
C LYS A 33 -17.17 -12.17 -16.64
N MET A 34 -17.22 -10.99 -16.02
CA MET A 34 -16.09 -10.40 -15.31
C MET A 34 -16.55 -9.31 -14.33
N GLY A 35 -15.71 -9.01 -13.35
CA GLY A 35 -15.90 -7.94 -12.38
C GLY A 35 -14.57 -7.35 -11.92
N PRO A 36 -14.59 -6.25 -11.14
CA PRO A 36 -13.36 -5.58 -10.71
C PRO A 36 -12.52 -6.37 -9.69
N ASN A 37 -13.10 -7.41 -9.06
CA ASN A 37 -12.47 -8.29 -8.08
C ASN A 37 -12.80 -9.75 -8.40
N TRP A 38 -12.64 -10.14 -9.67
CA TRP A 38 -13.12 -11.42 -10.18
C TRP A 38 -12.33 -12.62 -9.63
N ASP A 39 -11.02 -12.47 -9.46
CA ASP A 39 -10.09 -13.49 -8.91
C ASP A 39 -9.89 -13.37 -7.40
N ASP A 40 -10.89 -12.87 -6.69
CA ASP A 40 -10.87 -12.81 -5.23
C ASP A 40 -10.63 -14.20 -4.63
N ASP A 41 -9.81 -14.27 -3.57
CA ASP A 41 -9.52 -15.50 -2.83
C ASP A 41 -9.17 -16.72 -3.71
N LEU A 42 -8.43 -16.48 -4.80
CA LEU A 42 -8.04 -17.52 -5.78
C LEU A 42 -9.23 -18.26 -6.40
N SER A 43 -10.37 -17.58 -6.60
CA SER A 43 -11.61 -18.10 -7.19
C SER A 43 -11.49 -18.74 -8.58
N GLY A 44 -10.28 -18.76 -9.17
CA GLY A 44 -9.89 -19.83 -10.07
C GLY A 44 -10.11 -19.56 -11.54
N THR A 45 -10.09 -18.29 -12.00
CA THR A 45 -9.93 -18.11 -13.45
C THR A 45 -8.55 -18.58 -13.90
N PRO A 46 -8.46 -19.43 -14.94
CA PRO A 46 -7.17 -19.78 -15.54
C PRO A 46 -6.52 -18.57 -16.23
N ASP A 47 -7.29 -17.51 -16.47
CA ASP A 47 -6.93 -16.38 -17.31
C ASP A 47 -5.97 -15.41 -16.62
N PHE A 48 -6.12 -15.13 -15.33
CA PHE A 48 -5.38 -14.04 -14.69
C PHE A 48 -4.27 -14.52 -13.75
N ALA A 49 -4.55 -15.45 -12.83
CA ALA A 49 -3.57 -15.86 -11.82
C ALA A 49 -2.30 -16.49 -12.44
N ARG A 50 -2.45 -17.28 -13.51
CA ARG A 50 -1.33 -17.90 -14.24
C ARG A 50 -0.60 -16.94 -15.18
N GLN A 51 -1.20 -15.80 -15.48
CA GLN A 51 -0.65 -14.74 -16.34
C GLN A 51 -0.17 -13.54 -15.52
N ASP A 52 -0.07 -13.69 -14.19
CA ASP A 52 0.41 -12.62 -13.33
C ASP A 52 1.85 -12.24 -13.76
N PRO A 53 2.12 -10.97 -14.12
CA PRO A 53 3.44 -10.55 -14.56
C PRO A 53 4.51 -10.77 -13.49
N ASN A 54 4.14 -10.86 -12.21
CA ASN A 54 5.08 -11.12 -11.12
C ASN A 54 5.59 -12.56 -11.07
N LEU A 55 5.05 -13.47 -11.90
CA LEU A 55 5.61 -14.81 -12.11
C LEU A 55 6.85 -14.81 -13.03
N GLU A 56 7.15 -13.68 -13.68
CA GLU A 56 8.36 -13.54 -14.50
C GLU A 56 9.64 -13.82 -13.68
N GLY A 57 10.62 -14.50 -14.26
CA GLY A 57 11.86 -14.84 -13.54
C GLY A 57 11.76 -16.01 -12.54
N LEU A 58 10.57 -16.50 -12.19
CA LEU A 58 10.43 -17.75 -11.42
C LEU A 58 10.74 -18.97 -12.29
N SER A 59 11.36 -19.99 -11.70
CA SER A 59 11.58 -21.28 -12.35
C SER A 59 10.25 -22.01 -12.61
N PRO A 60 10.18 -22.94 -13.59
CA PRO A 60 8.99 -23.75 -13.81
C PRO A 60 8.51 -24.50 -12.56
N ALA A 61 9.45 -24.99 -11.75
CA ALA A 61 9.16 -25.69 -10.50
C ALA A 61 8.53 -24.77 -9.44
N GLU A 62 9.03 -23.55 -9.28
CA GLU A 62 8.46 -22.55 -8.36
C GLU A 62 7.05 -22.14 -8.79
N ARG A 63 6.84 -21.92 -10.10
CA ARG A 63 5.51 -21.59 -10.64
C ARG A 63 4.53 -22.72 -10.38
N GLU A 64 4.90 -23.96 -10.68
CA GLU A 64 4.04 -25.12 -10.43
C GLU A 64 3.73 -25.27 -8.93
N ALA A 65 4.73 -25.10 -8.07
CA ALA A 65 4.55 -25.18 -6.62
C ALA A 65 3.55 -24.15 -6.08
N MET A 66 3.45 -22.96 -6.68
CA MET A 66 2.45 -21.95 -6.26
C MET A 66 1.01 -22.36 -6.54
N PHE A 67 0.78 -23.25 -7.52
CA PHE A 67 -0.54 -23.74 -7.91
C PHE A 67 -0.84 -25.16 -7.41
N GLN A 68 0.07 -25.77 -6.66
CA GLN A 68 -0.19 -27.03 -5.93
C GLN A 68 -1.09 -26.76 -4.72
N LEU A 69 -2.16 -27.54 -4.58
CA LEU A 69 -3.18 -27.36 -3.55
C LEU A 69 -2.60 -27.29 -2.13
N GLU A 70 -1.59 -28.13 -1.85
CA GLU A 70 -0.95 -28.24 -0.54
C GLU A 70 -0.06 -27.05 -0.19
N ARG A 71 0.42 -26.32 -1.21
CA ARG A 71 1.36 -25.20 -1.10
C ARG A 71 0.73 -23.85 -1.40
N MET A 72 -0.51 -23.85 -1.88
CA MET A 72 -1.25 -22.65 -2.27
C MET A 72 -1.24 -21.62 -1.14
N ALA A 73 -0.85 -20.40 -1.50
CA ALA A 73 -0.84 -19.24 -0.62
C ALA A 73 -1.15 -17.99 -1.46
N PHE A 74 -1.82 -17.03 -0.84
CA PHE A 74 -2.12 -15.74 -1.46
C PHE A 74 -2.03 -14.62 -0.43
N PHE A 75 -2.02 -13.39 -0.92
CA PHE A 75 -2.12 -12.19 -0.10
C PHE A 75 -2.86 -11.11 -0.85
N TYR A 76 -3.34 -10.11 -0.11
CA TYR A 76 -4.06 -8.98 -0.68
C TYR A 76 -3.12 -7.83 -1.03
N LEU A 77 -3.28 -7.25 -2.22
CA LEU A 77 -2.54 -6.06 -2.66
C LEU A 77 -3.50 -4.87 -2.87
N PRO A 78 -3.91 -4.14 -1.81
CA PRO A 78 -4.74 -2.96 -1.96
C PRO A 78 -3.94 -1.81 -2.59
N ARG A 79 -4.45 -1.25 -3.71
CA ARG A 79 -3.75 -0.18 -4.46
C ARG A 79 -4.62 1.04 -4.71
N ILE A 80 -4.03 2.22 -4.56
CA ILE A 80 -4.57 3.51 -5.00
C ILE A 80 -3.59 4.18 -5.97
N CYS A 81 -3.80 5.45 -6.35
CA CYS A 81 -2.77 6.21 -7.06
C CYS A 81 -1.55 6.37 -6.14
N ASN A 82 -0.34 6.24 -6.69
CA ASN A 82 0.88 6.37 -5.92
C ASN A 82 1.35 7.83 -5.72
N HIS A 83 0.65 8.81 -6.29
CA HIS A 83 0.99 10.24 -6.22
C HIS A 83 2.50 10.50 -6.43
N CYS A 84 3.05 9.86 -7.47
CA CYS A 84 4.49 9.66 -7.65
C CYS A 84 5.29 10.97 -7.74
N LEU A 85 6.61 10.90 -7.50
CA LEU A 85 7.51 12.05 -7.67
C LEU A 85 7.79 12.34 -9.15
N ASN A 86 7.89 11.30 -9.98
CA ASN A 86 8.03 11.38 -11.43
C ASN A 86 6.78 10.80 -12.15
N PRO A 87 5.61 11.47 -12.07
CA PRO A 87 4.36 10.90 -12.53
C PRO A 87 4.25 10.84 -14.06
N ALA A 88 4.33 9.63 -14.64
CA ALA A 88 4.14 9.41 -16.07
C ALA A 88 2.84 10.00 -16.64
N CYS A 89 1.76 10.01 -15.84
CA CYS A 89 0.50 10.61 -16.26
C CYS A 89 0.58 12.12 -16.49
N VAL A 90 1.41 12.86 -15.74
CA VAL A 90 1.63 14.30 -15.93
C VAL A 90 2.31 14.54 -17.27
N VAL A 91 3.44 13.88 -17.51
CA VAL A 91 4.25 14.05 -18.73
C VAL A 91 3.47 13.66 -19.99
N SER A 92 2.64 12.61 -19.90
CA SER A 92 1.87 12.11 -21.03
C SER A 92 0.68 12.98 -21.46
N CYS A 93 0.24 13.95 -20.64
CA CYS A 93 -1.00 14.68 -20.88
C CYS A 93 -0.79 15.84 -21.86
N PRO A 94 -1.29 15.79 -23.12
CA PRO A 94 -0.97 16.80 -24.12
C PRO A 94 -1.54 18.19 -23.77
N SER A 95 -2.64 18.22 -23.00
CA SER A 95 -3.28 19.48 -22.60
C SER A 95 -2.71 20.09 -21.31
N GLY A 96 -1.69 19.47 -20.69
CA GLY A 96 -1.15 19.93 -19.40
C GLY A 96 -2.18 19.92 -18.26
N ALA A 97 -3.25 19.13 -18.35
CA ALA A 97 -4.34 19.15 -17.37
C ALA A 97 -3.99 18.47 -16.04
N ILE A 98 -2.89 17.73 -15.99
CA ILE A 98 -2.47 16.95 -14.82
C ILE A 98 -1.26 17.64 -14.20
N TYR A 99 -1.29 17.84 -12.89
CA TYR A 99 -0.25 18.54 -12.16
C TYR A 99 -0.03 17.89 -10.79
N LYS A 100 1.16 18.07 -10.23
CA LYS A 100 1.50 17.71 -8.85
C LYS A 100 1.44 19.00 -8.03
N ARG A 101 0.65 19.00 -6.95
CA ARG A 101 0.58 20.12 -6.01
C ARG A 101 1.92 20.27 -5.28
N GLY A 102 2.38 21.51 -5.11
CA GLY A 102 3.70 21.79 -4.52
C GLY A 102 3.72 21.61 -3.01
N GLU A 103 2.61 21.95 -2.36
CA GLU A 103 2.45 21.99 -0.91
C GLU A 103 2.30 20.61 -0.24
N ASP A 104 1.79 19.61 -0.97
CA ASP A 104 1.49 18.26 -0.42
C ASP A 104 1.85 17.10 -1.37
N GLY A 105 2.32 17.40 -2.59
CA GLY A 105 2.69 16.39 -3.56
C GLY A 105 1.51 15.62 -4.19
N ILE A 106 0.25 16.03 -3.97
CA ILE A 106 -0.90 15.33 -4.53
C ILE A 106 -1.01 15.60 -6.04
N VAL A 107 -0.93 14.54 -6.85
CA VAL A 107 -1.19 14.61 -8.29
C VAL A 107 -2.69 14.66 -8.58
N LEU A 108 -3.17 15.66 -9.32
CA LEU A 108 -4.58 15.88 -9.67
C LEU A 108 -4.78 16.05 -11.18
N ILE A 109 -6.02 15.80 -11.64
CA ILE A 109 -6.46 16.12 -13.01
C ILE A 109 -7.42 17.30 -12.93
N ASN A 110 -7.04 18.44 -13.50
CA ASN A 110 -7.92 19.60 -13.62
C ASN A 110 -9.07 19.31 -14.59
N GLN A 111 -10.28 19.18 -14.05
CA GLN A 111 -11.48 18.85 -14.83
C GLN A 111 -11.87 19.95 -15.84
N LYS A 112 -11.50 21.21 -15.60
CA LYS A 112 -11.78 22.33 -16.53
C LYS A 112 -10.82 22.31 -17.73
N VAL A 113 -9.57 21.95 -17.51
CA VAL A 113 -8.52 21.90 -18.56
C VAL A 113 -8.55 20.58 -19.33
N CYS A 114 -8.93 19.47 -18.69
CA CYS A 114 -8.94 18.14 -19.32
C CYS A 114 -9.71 18.14 -20.65
N ARG A 115 -9.03 17.72 -21.72
CA ARG A 115 -9.57 17.54 -23.08
C ARG A 115 -9.78 16.07 -23.48
N ALA A 116 -9.66 15.14 -22.52
CA ALA A 116 -9.85 13.71 -22.75
C ALA A 116 -9.08 13.10 -23.92
N TRP A 117 -7.81 13.47 -24.03
CA TRP A 117 -6.87 12.75 -24.89
C TRP A 117 -6.63 11.30 -24.46
N ARG A 118 -7.00 10.95 -23.21
CA ARG A 118 -6.89 9.60 -22.61
C ARG A 118 -5.46 9.02 -22.54
N MET A 119 -4.44 9.74 -23.01
CA MET A 119 -3.03 9.33 -22.93
C MET A 119 -2.58 9.02 -21.49
N CYS A 120 -3.10 9.77 -20.52
CA CYS A 120 -2.83 9.54 -19.09
C CYS A 120 -3.35 8.20 -18.54
N VAL A 121 -4.34 7.59 -19.18
CA VAL A 121 -4.87 6.26 -18.83
C VAL A 121 -3.86 5.19 -19.24
N THR A 122 -3.35 5.28 -20.47
CA THR A 122 -2.31 4.38 -21.00
C THR A 122 -1.01 4.54 -20.24
N ALA A 123 -0.53 5.78 -20.11
CA ALA A 123 0.78 6.11 -19.57
C ALA A 123 0.94 5.80 -18.08
N CYS A 124 -0.14 5.80 -17.29
CA CYS A 124 -0.05 5.37 -15.90
C CYS A 124 0.22 3.85 -15.85
N PRO A 125 1.41 3.41 -15.41
CA PRO A 125 1.74 1.99 -15.42
C PRO A 125 0.88 1.22 -14.41
N TYR A 126 0.43 1.88 -13.35
CA TYR A 126 -0.48 1.33 -12.33
C TYR A 126 -1.95 1.32 -12.74
N LYS A 127 -2.31 1.92 -13.88
CA LYS A 127 -3.69 2.08 -14.38
C LYS A 127 -4.64 2.73 -13.35
N LYS A 128 -4.18 3.83 -12.73
CA LYS A 128 -4.90 4.61 -11.69
C LYS A 128 -5.48 5.94 -12.16
N SER A 129 -5.49 6.14 -13.48
CA SER A 129 -6.33 7.14 -14.16
C SER A 129 -7.44 6.37 -14.86
N TYR A 130 -8.69 6.77 -14.63
CA TYR A 130 -9.88 6.13 -15.18
C TYR A 130 -10.58 7.13 -16.10
N PHE A 131 -11.06 6.67 -17.26
CA PHE A 131 -11.84 7.53 -18.14
C PHE A 131 -13.32 7.52 -17.71
N ASN A 132 -13.85 8.68 -17.37
CA ASN A 132 -15.27 8.86 -17.15
C ASN A 132 -15.94 9.04 -18.53
N TRP A 133 -16.60 7.98 -18.98
CA TRP A 133 -17.30 7.94 -20.26
C TRP A 133 -18.58 8.79 -20.28
N GLY A 134 -19.12 9.18 -19.12
CA GLY A 134 -20.27 10.09 -19.01
C GLY A 134 -19.88 11.56 -19.16
N THR A 135 -18.81 12.00 -18.49
CA THR A 135 -18.34 13.41 -18.57
C THR A 135 -17.37 13.65 -19.73
N GLY A 136 -16.86 12.59 -20.33
CA GLY A 136 -15.83 12.68 -21.36
C GLY A 136 -14.53 13.26 -20.82
N LYS A 137 -14.14 12.94 -19.57
CA LYS A 137 -12.90 13.39 -18.91
C LYS A 137 -12.26 12.27 -18.11
N SER A 138 -10.97 12.36 -17.84
CA SER A 138 -10.29 11.40 -16.98
C SER A 138 -10.33 11.85 -15.52
N GLU A 139 -10.50 10.88 -14.63
CA GLU A 139 -10.53 11.04 -13.18
C GLU A 139 -9.54 10.08 -12.53
N LYS A 140 -9.13 10.39 -11.29
CA LYS A 140 -8.21 9.55 -10.51
C LYS A 140 -8.43 9.76 -9.03
N CYS A 141 -7.80 8.92 -8.23
CA CYS A 141 -7.68 9.15 -6.78
C CYS A 141 -7.12 10.56 -6.54
N ILE A 142 -7.81 11.32 -5.69
CA ILE A 142 -7.45 12.69 -5.31
C ILE A 142 -6.76 12.75 -3.93
N LEU A 143 -6.31 11.60 -3.42
CA LEU A 143 -5.82 11.37 -2.05
C LEU A 143 -6.70 11.97 -0.94
N CYS A 144 -7.99 12.16 -1.22
CA CYS A 144 -8.91 12.92 -0.37
C CYS A 144 -8.33 14.28 0.05
N TYR A 145 -7.72 15.05 -0.87
CA TYR A 145 -7.15 16.36 -0.55
C TYR A 145 -8.07 17.28 0.27
N PRO A 146 -9.42 17.30 0.10
CA PRO A 146 -10.26 18.15 0.94
C PRO A 146 -10.22 17.76 2.43
N ARG A 147 -9.94 16.49 2.74
CA ARG A 147 -9.75 15.99 4.11
C ARG A 147 -8.33 16.28 4.60
N LEU A 148 -7.32 16.00 3.76
CA LEU A 148 -5.93 16.25 4.10
C LEU A 148 -5.65 17.73 4.38
N GLU A 149 -6.28 18.63 3.62
CA GLU A 149 -6.15 20.08 3.84
C GLU A 149 -6.54 20.52 5.26
N ALA A 150 -7.45 19.77 5.89
CA ALA A 150 -7.91 19.99 7.25
C ALA A 150 -7.28 19.02 8.28
N GLY A 151 -6.19 18.33 7.93
CA GLY A 151 -5.49 17.40 8.82
C GLY A 151 -6.18 16.05 9.02
N TYR A 152 -7.21 15.72 8.23
CA TYR A 152 -7.94 14.46 8.37
C TYR A 152 -7.41 13.36 7.46
N ALA A 153 -7.36 12.13 7.98
CA ALA A 153 -6.98 10.95 7.21
C ALA A 153 -7.88 10.74 5.97
N PRO A 154 -7.32 10.28 4.83
CA PRO A 154 -8.10 9.89 3.65
C PRO A 154 -9.13 8.82 3.97
N ALA A 155 -10.28 8.82 3.30
CA ALA A 155 -11.40 7.94 3.63
C ALA A 155 -10.99 6.44 3.67
N CYS A 156 -10.28 5.97 2.64
CA CYS A 156 -9.81 4.57 2.57
C CYS A 156 -8.78 4.18 3.65
N MET A 157 -8.12 5.17 4.27
CA MET A 157 -7.18 4.97 5.37
C MET A 157 -7.90 5.02 6.72
N HIS A 158 -8.81 5.99 6.88
CA HIS A 158 -9.66 6.12 8.05
C HIS A 158 -10.54 4.88 8.26
N SER A 159 -11.17 4.37 7.19
CA SER A 159 -12.07 3.21 7.24
C SER A 159 -11.34 1.86 7.12
N CYS A 160 -10.01 1.83 7.24
CA CYS A 160 -9.25 0.60 7.07
C CYS A 160 -9.43 -0.30 8.30
N VAL A 161 -10.33 -1.28 8.18
CA VAL A 161 -10.67 -2.24 9.25
C VAL A 161 -9.42 -3.00 9.73
N GLY A 162 -8.59 -3.46 8.80
CA GLY A 162 -7.34 -4.16 9.11
C GLY A 162 -6.24 -3.28 9.72
N ARG A 163 -6.46 -1.96 9.85
CA ARG A 163 -5.51 -1.02 10.49
C ARG A 163 -4.11 -1.00 9.86
N ILE A 164 -3.98 -1.40 8.59
CA ILE A 164 -2.70 -1.58 7.88
C ILE A 164 -2.15 -0.31 7.20
N ARG A 165 -2.88 0.81 7.23
CA ARG A 165 -2.53 2.03 6.49
C ARG A 165 -1.96 3.09 7.42
N TYR A 166 -0.87 3.71 6.98
CA TYR A 166 -0.17 4.79 7.66
C TYR A 166 0.00 5.96 6.68
N LEU A 167 -0.07 7.19 7.19
CA LEU A 167 0.19 8.40 6.43
C LEU A 167 1.02 9.36 7.28
N GLY A 168 2.05 9.92 6.67
CA GLY A 168 2.97 10.83 7.32
C GLY A 168 3.78 11.58 6.26
N VAL A 169 4.26 12.76 6.65
CA VAL A 169 5.06 13.62 5.76
C VAL A 169 6.40 12.96 5.46
N ILE A 170 6.86 13.10 4.24
CA ILE A 170 8.22 12.80 3.81
C ILE A 170 8.76 14.05 3.10
N LEU A 171 9.91 14.53 3.55
CA LEU A 171 10.67 15.57 2.84
C LEU A 171 11.51 14.89 1.74
N TYR A 172 11.52 15.45 0.54
CA TYR A 172 12.30 14.93 -0.58
C TYR A 172 13.00 16.04 -1.34
N ASP A 173 14.15 15.72 -1.91
CA ASP A 173 14.86 16.60 -2.84
C ASP A 173 14.26 16.47 -4.24
N ALA A 174 13.65 17.55 -4.74
CA ALA A 174 13.02 17.58 -6.05
C ALA A 174 14.03 17.62 -7.20
N ASP A 175 15.20 18.23 -6.98
CA ASP A 175 16.22 18.37 -8.03
C ASP A 175 16.87 17.03 -8.36
N ALA A 176 16.96 16.14 -7.37
CA ALA A 176 17.51 14.79 -7.53
C ALA A 176 16.52 13.78 -8.17
N ILE A 177 15.27 14.17 -8.46
CA ILE A 177 14.25 13.27 -9.03
C ILE A 177 14.70 12.68 -10.37
N PHE A 178 15.27 13.49 -11.26
CA PHE A 178 15.70 13.05 -12.58
C PHE A 178 16.78 11.97 -12.48
N ASP A 179 17.83 12.22 -11.70
CA ASP A 179 18.94 11.28 -11.52
C ASP A 179 18.48 9.97 -10.86
N ALA A 180 17.56 10.06 -9.90
CA ALA A 180 17.01 8.87 -9.25
C ALA A 180 16.15 8.04 -10.20
N ALA A 181 15.28 8.66 -11.00
CA ALA A 181 14.42 7.97 -11.96
C ALA A 181 15.19 7.42 -13.17
N ASN A 182 16.32 8.05 -13.52
CA ASN A 182 17.15 7.69 -14.67
C ASN A 182 18.31 6.72 -14.35
N ALA A 183 18.28 6.08 -13.17
CA ALA A 183 19.32 5.11 -12.80
C ALA A 183 19.42 3.96 -13.83
N ASN A 184 20.63 3.65 -14.29
CA ASN A 184 20.88 2.64 -15.34
C ASN A 184 20.42 1.23 -14.92
N ASP A 185 20.63 0.88 -13.66
CA ASP A 185 20.23 -0.41 -13.09
C ASP A 185 18.89 -0.29 -12.33
N PRO A 186 17.82 -0.98 -12.78
CA PRO A 186 16.53 -1.01 -12.09
C PRO A 186 16.61 -1.46 -10.63
N ALA A 187 17.53 -2.36 -10.27
CA ALA A 187 17.70 -2.83 -8.89
C ALA A 187 18.10 -1.69 -7.93
N LEU A 188 18.72 -0.62 -8.45
CA LEU A 188 19.09 0.55 -7.66
C LEU A 188 17.93 1.52 -7.42
N LEU A 189 16.82 1.44 -8.17
CA LEU A 189 15.75 2.44 -8.14
C LEU A 189 15.12 2.58 -6.75
N THR A 190 14.91 1.47 -6.03
CA THR A 190 14.41 1.49 -4.66
C THR A 190 15.35 2.21 -3.70
N LYS A 191 16.65 1.90 -3.78
CA LYS A 191 17.68 2.54 -2.94
C LYS A 191 17.82 4.02 -3.27
N ARG A 192 17.81 4.38 -4.55
CA ARG A 192 17.85 5.77 -5.04
C ARG A 192 16.65 6.56 -4.57
N GLN A 193 15.45 6.00 -4.68
CA GLN A 193 14.23 6.64 -4.16
C GLN A 193 14.31 6.83 -2.64
N ARG A 194 14.80 5.83 -1.89
CA ARG A 194 15.02 5.99 -0.44
C ARG A 194 16.05 7.09 -0.14
N HIS A 195 17.07 7.28 -0.97
CA HIS A 195 18.05 8.36 -0.81
C HIS A 195 17.46 9.75 -1.07
N LEU A 196 16.44 9.89 -1.93
CA LEU A 196 15.71 11.14 -2.11
C LEU A 196 15.00 11.60 -0.84
N ILE A 197 14.62 10.65 0.02
CA ILE A 197 13.95 10.95 1.29
C ILE A 197 14.95 11.55 2.26
N LEU A 198 14.73 12.81 2.60
CA LEU A 198 15.59 13.64 3.44
C LEU A 198 15.30 13.41 4.91
N ASP A 199 16.33 13.55 5.74
CA ASP A 199 16.24 13.40 7.19
C ASP A 199 15.61 14.65 7.83
N PRO A 200 14.40 14.55 8.40
CA PRO A 200 13.69 15.70 8.97
C PRO A 200 14.30 16.18 10.30
N PHE A 201 15.28 15.46 10.85
CA PHE A 201 16.03 15.87 12.06
C PHE A 201 17.34 16.61 11.73
N ASN A 202 17.78 16.59 10.47
CA ASN A 202 19.00 17.25 10.06
C ASN A 202 18.80 18.77 9.96
N GLU A 203 19.58 19.55 10.71
CA GLU A 203 19.47 21.02 10.73
C GLU A 203 19.59 21.67 9.35
N LYS A 204 20.43 21.11 8.45
CA LYS A 204 20.57 21.61 7.07
C LYS A 204 19.29 21.39 6.27
N VAL A 205 18.65 20.23 6.45
CA VAL A 205 17.38 19.90 5.79
C VAL A 205 16.27 20.79 6.33
N ILE A 206 16.21 21.00 7.66
CA ILE A 206 15.21 21.88 8.29
C ILE A 206 15.34 23.30 7.77
N ARG A 207 16.57 23.84 7.70
CA ARG A 207 16.82 25.18 7.15
C ARG A 207 16.40 25.27 5.68
N ALA A 208 16.83 24.31 4.86
CA ALA A 208 16.47 24.27 3.44
C ALA A 208 14.95 24.13 3.24
N ALA A 209 14.25 23.34 4.06
CA ALA A 209 12.80 23.20 3.99
C ALA A 209 12.09 24.54 4.27
N ARG A 210 12.53 25.29 5.29
CA ARG A 210 12.01 26.64 5.58
C ARG A 210 12.27 27.62 4.44
N GLU A 211 13.47 27.60 3.87
CA GLU A 211 13.84 28.42 2.70
C GLU A 211 12.97 28.10 1.47
N ASN A 212 12.52 26.85 1.34
CA ASN A 212 11.58 26.40 0.31
C ASN A 212 10.10 26.60 0.69
N GLY A 213 9.81 27.34 1.76
CA GLY A 213 8.43 27.68 2.16
C GLY A 213 7.67 26.54 2.85
N ILE A 214 8.34 25.49 3.31
CA ILE A 214 7.69 24.41 4.08
C ILE A 214 7.39 24.89 5.52
N PRO A 215 6.13 24.86 5.97
CA PRO A 215 5.77 25.30 7.33
C PRO A 215 6.42 24.46 8.43
N ASP A 216 6.71 25.08 9.58
CA ASP A 216 7.26 24.39 10.76
C ASP A 216 6.36 23.24 11.25
N SER A 217 5.04 23.38 11.11
CA SER A 217 4.06 22.33 11.41
C SER A 217 4.27 21.09 10.54
N THR A 218 4.58 21.26 9.25
CA THR A 218 4.86 20.20 8.28
C THR A 218 6.22 19.55 8.55
N ILE A 219 7.24 20.34 8.90
CA ILE A 219 8.55 19.81 9.33
C ILE A 219 8.39 18.96 10.59
N LYS A 220 7.65 19.46 11.58
CA LYS A 220 7.32 18.70 12.80
C LYS A 220 6.58 17.41 12.45
N ALA A 221 5.56 17.46 11.59
CA ALA A 221 4.85 16.26 11.15
C ALA A 221 5.77 15.25 10.43
N ALA A 222 6.80 15.71 9.71
CA ALA A 222 7.82 14.83 9.11
C ALA A 222 8.68 14.13 10.17
N GLN A 223 9.04 14.83 11.25
CA GLN A 223 9.81 14.26 12.37
C GLN A 223 9.03 13.15 13.11
N TYR A 224 7.70 13.26 13.18
CA TYR A 224 6.84 12.23 13.78
C TYR A 224 6.24 11.25 12.76
N SER A 225 6.68 11.28 11.49
CA SER A 225 6.09 10.52 10.41
C SER A 225 6.27 9.00 10.58
N PRO A 226 5.19 8.21 10.69
CA PRO A 226 5.30 6.75 10.71
C PRO A 226 5.85 6.22 9.37
N VAL A 227 5.54 6.91 8.26
CA VAL A 227 6.02 6.51 6.93
C VAL A 227 7.53 6.70 6.81
N TYR A 228 8.09 7.78 7.37
CA TYR A 228 9.55 7.97 7.45
C TYR A 228 10.21 6.82 8.22
N LYS A 229 9.63 6.42 9.37
CA LYS A 229 10.11 5.27 10.15
C LYS A 229 10.12 3.98 9.31
N PHE A 230 9.00 3.64 8.67
CA PHE A 230 8.90 2.41 7.86
C PHE A 230 9.83 2.40 6.64
N VAL A 231 9.96 3.51 5.92
CA VAL A 231 10.68 3.57 4.64
C VAL A 231 12.18 3.83 4.82
N LYS A 232 12.55 4.73 5.74
CA LYS A 232 13.92 5.24 5.89
C LYS A 232 14.63 4.68 7.13
N THR A 233 13.98 4.72 8.30
CA THR A 233 14.63 4.30 9.56
C THR A 233 14.74 2.78 9.68
N TRP A 234 13.65 2.06 9.43
CA TRP A 234 13.60 0.60 9.58
C TRP A 234 13.82 -0.13 8.26
N GLU A 235 13.69 0.58 7.15
CA GLU A 235 13.78 0.03 5.79
C GLU A 235 12.89 -1.19 5.57
N LEU A 236 11.69 -1.19 6.16
CA LEU A 236 10.71 -2.28 6.06
C LEU A 236 9.73 -2.10 4.90
N ALA A 237 9.51 -0.86 4.47
CA ALA A 237 8.57 -0.54 3.41
C ALA A 237 9.28 -0.22 2.09
N LEU A 238 8.77 -0.80 1.01
CA LEU A 238 9.31 -0.73 -0.34
C LEU A 238 8.29 -0.11 -1.32
N PRO A 239 8.74 0.58 -2.37
CA PRO A 239 7.86 1.06 -3.43
C PRO A 239 7.25 -0.10 -4.23
N LEU A 240 6.06 0.09 -4.79
CA LEU A 240 5.47 -0.87 -5.73
C LEU A 240 5.96 -0.63 -7.16
N HIS A 241 6.53 -1.64 -7.78
CA HIS A 241 7.10 -1.61 -9.14
C HIS A 241 8.01 -0.39 -9.37
N PRO A 242 9.14 -0.30 -8.66
CA PRO A 242 10.10 0.80 -8.82
C PRO A 242 10.65 0.91 -10.26
N GLU A 243 10.74 -0.20 -11.00
CA GLU A 243 11.17 -0.28 -12.40
C GLU A 243 10.31 0.53 -13.37
N TYR A 244 9.10 0.93 -12.97
CA TYR A 244 8.30 1.88 -13.74
C TYR A 244 8.86 3.32 -13.71
N ARG A 245 9.90 3.58 -12.92
CA ARG A 245 10.64 4.85 -12.86
C ARG A 245 9.78 6.07 -12.51
N THR A 246 8.58 5.83 -11.97
CA THR A 246 7.69 6.91 -11.54
C THR A 246 8.03 7.43 -10.15
N LEU A 247 8.86 6.72 -9.37
CA LEU A 247 9.16 7.00 -7.97
C LEU A 247 7.85 7.09 -7.13
N PRO A 248 7.15 5.96 -6.95
CA PRO A 248 5.83 5.92 -6.31
C PRO A 248 5.92 6.26 -4.82
N MET A 249 5.02 7.11 -4.32
CA MET A 249 5.01 7.56 -2.92
C MET A 249 4.04 6.77 -2.03
N LEU A 250 3.65 5.58 -2.48
CA LEU A 250 2.93 4.60 -1.67
C LEU A 250 3.83 3.37 -1.53
N PHE A 251 4.12 3.02 -0.28
CA PHE A 251 5.05 1.96 0.07
C PHE A 251 4.32 0.81 0.75
N TYR A 252 4.90 -0.38 0.64
CA TYR A 252 4.34 -1.62 1.13
C TYR A 252 5.37 -2.33 2.00
N VAL A 253 4.94 -2.80 3.17
CA VAL A 253 5.69 -3.80 3.93
C VAL A 253 5.31 -5.16 3.34
N PRO A 254 6.26 -5.93 2.77
CA PRO A 254 5.98 -7.27 2.26
C PRO A 254 5.35 -8.18 3.33
N PRO A 255 4.38 -9.03 2.96
CA PRO A 255 3.70 -9.89 3.92
C PRO A 255 4.63 -11.03 4.39
N LEU A 256 4.58 -11.34 5.68
CA LEU A 256 5.05 -12.64 6.16
C LEU A 256 4.01 -13.69 5.78
N LEU A 257 4.39 -14.64 4.94
CA LEU A 257 3.52 -15.73 4.49
C LEU A 257 3.81 -17.00 5.29
N PRO A 258 2.85 -17.95 5.34
CA PRO A 258 3.04 -19.20 6.07
C PRO A 258 4.28 -19.95 5.56
N VAL A 259 5.04 -20.50 6.49
CA VAL A 259 6.14 -21.41 6.20
C VAL A 259 5.54 -22.78 5.85
N MET A 260 6.22 -23.57 5.01
CA MET A 260 5.89 -24.98 4.85
C MET A 260 5.93 -25.67 6.22
N ALA A 261 4.86 -26.40 6.55
CA ALA A 261 4.85 -27.17 7.78
C ALA A 261 5.75 -28.40 7.59
N SER A 262 6.66 -28.63 8.54
CA SER A 262 7.35 -29.91 8.65
C SER A 262 6.53 -30.85 9.52
N LEU A 263 6.22 -32.04 9.02
CA LEU A 263 5.68 -33.12 9.84
C LEU A 263 6.86 -33.75 10.59
N LYS A 264 6.94 -33.55 11.91
CA LYS A 264 7.85 -34.33 12.76
C LYS A 264 7.05 -35.47 13.39
N GLU A 265 7.59 -36.69 13.33
CA GLU A 265 7.05 -37.85 14.05
C GLU A 265 7.26 -37.62 15.57
N LYS A 266 6.23 -37.83 16.38
CA LYS A 266 6.35 -37.73 17.84
C LYS A 266 7.25 -38.86 18.34
N VAL A 267 8.37 -38.53 18.98
CA VAL A 267 8.99 -39.46 19.93
C VAL A 267 8.17 -39.35 21.22
N HIS A 268 7.42 -40.40 21.58
CA HIS A 268 6.65 -40.48 22.81
C HIS A 268 7.56 -40.35 24.04
N GLN A 269 7.75 -39.14 24.57
CA GLN A 269 8.21 -38.97 25.94
C GLN A 269 7.44 -37.86 26.66
N GLU A 270 6.54 -38.34 27.51
CA GLU A 270 6.03 -37.75 28.76
C GLU A 270 4.89 -36.71 28.74
N ARG A 271 3.95 -36.95 29.65
CA ARG A 271 2.68 -36.26 29.86
C ARG A 271 2.91 -34.90 30.53
N PRO A 272 2.44 -33.76 29.97
CA PRO A 272 2.34 -32.53 30.74
C PRO A 272 1.05 -32.57 31.57
N GLU A 273 1.17 -32.61 32.89
CA GLU A 273 0.06 -32.61 33.87
C GLU A 273 -0.75 -31.29 33.93
N GLN A 274 -0.69 -30.44 32.91
CA GLN A 274 -1.21 -29.06 32.95
C GLN A 274 -2.15 -28.69 31.79
N LEU A 275 -3.05 -29.59 31.39
CA LEU A 275 -4.12 -29.24 30.44
C LEU A 275 -5.51 -29.58 31.00
N ASP A 276 -6.46 -28.66 30.76
CA ASP A 276 -7.86 -28.74 31.17
C ASP A 276 -8.50 -30.07 30.73
N SER A 277 -9.31 -30.65 31.62
CA SER A 277 -10.19 -31.82 31.43
C SER A 277 -11.03 -31.84 30.15
N ARG A 278 -11.20 -30.71 29.47
CA ARG A 278 -11.95 -30.57 28.20
C ARG A 278 -11.09 -30.58 26.94
N ALA A 279 -9.77 -30.69 27.06
CA ALA A 279 -8.87 -30.78 25.92
C ALA A 279 -9.13 -32.07 25.13
N LYS A 280 -9.49 -31.93 23.84
CA LYS A 280 -9.58 -33.08 22.94
C LYS A 280 -8.18 -33.50 22.52
N PHE A 281 -7.81 -34.72 22.85
CA PHE A 281 -6.57 -35.34 22.40
C PHE A 281 -6.81 -36.06 21.08
N TRP A 282 -5.99 -35.74 20.08
CA TRP A 282 -5.94 -36.46 18.81
C TRP A 282 -4.68 -37.34 18.86
N ASP A 283 -4.85 -38.66 18.69
CA ASP A 283 -3.76 -39.65 18.68
C ASP A 283 -3.05 -39.66 17.32
N ASP A 284 -2.72 -38.47 16.84
CA ASP A 284 -1.95 -38.31 15.61
C ASP A 284 -0.48 -38.34 16.00
N GLY A 285 0.23 -39.39 15.55
CA GLY A 285 1.68 -39.59 15.72
C GLY A 285 2.55 -38.53 15.04
N TRP A 286 1.92 -37.51 14.47
CA TRP A 286 2.55 -36.40 13.75
C TRP A 286 2.32 -35.11 14.51
N LEU A 287 3.41 -34.43 14.87
CA LEU A 287 3.35 -33.08 15.41
C LEU A 287 3.48 -32.12 14.23
N TYR A 288 2.43 -31.34 13.99
CA TYR A 288 2.45 -30.25 13.02
C TYR A 288 3.40 -29.16 13.54
N ASN A 289 4.67 -29.24 13.15
CA ASN A 289 5.69 -28.35 13.66
C ASN A 289 5.94 -27.22 12.67
N SER A 290 5.44 -26.02 13.03
CA SER A 290 5.75 -24.75 12.36
C SER A 290 6.89 -23.99 13.03
N THR A 291 7.44 -24.52 14.13
CA THR A 291 8.66 -24.02 14.77
C THR A 291 9.87 -24.67 14.11
N THR A 292 10.48 -23.99 13.15
CA THR A 292 11.81 -24.37 12.69
C THR A 292 12.84 -24.01 13.76
N GLU A 293 13.83 -24.87 13.96
CA GLU A 293 14.90 -24.64 14.93
C GLU A 293 15.78 -23.44 14.53
N GLU A 294 15.81 -23.08 13.25
CA GLU A 294 16.56 -21.96 12.71
C GLU A 294 15.62 -20.88 12.12
N LEU A 295 15.94 -19.61 12.40
CA LEU A 295 15.30 -18.43 11.80
C LEU A 295 15.32 -18.51 10.27
N TRP A 296 16.42 -19.05 9.72
CA TRP A 296 16.77 -19.01 8.30
C TRP A 296 16.10 -20.09 7.46
N GLY A 297 15.88 -21.28 8.03
CA GLY A 297 15.11 -22.33 7.37
C GLY A 297 13.70 -21.86 6.98
N THR A 298 13.10 -20.93 7.74
CA THR A 298 11.75 -20.40 7.44
C THR A 298 11.65 -19.60 6.14
N LEU A 299 12.72 -18.93 5.73
CA LEU A 299 12.72 -18.03 4.58
C LEU A 299 12.79 -18.80 3.26
N GLU A 300 13.63 -19.82 3.23
CA GLU A 300 13.79 -20.74 2.09
C GLU A 300 12.62 -21.73 1.99
N GLN A 301 11.95 -22.02 3.12
CA GLN A 301 10.75 -22.84 3.20
C GLN A 301 9.44 -22.03 3.13
N SER A 302 9.50 -20.75 2.77
CA SER A 302 8.28 -19.96 2.60
C SER A 302 7.43 -20.58 1.50
N ARG A 303 6.11 -20.69 1.72
CA ARG A 303 5.19 -21.20 0.69
C ARG A 303 5.16 -20.35 -0.58
N PHE A 304 5.66 -19.12 -0.49
CA PHE A 304 5.59 -18.15 -1.56
C PHE A 304 7.00 -17.71 -1.97
N PRO A 305 7.37 -17.81 -3.26
CA PRO A 305 8.73 -17.50 -3.71
C PRO A 305 9.12 -16.05 -3.41
N LEU A 306 10.31 -15.85 -2.82
CA LEU A 306 10.86 -14.52 -2.57
C LEU A 306 11.04 -13.72 -3.87
N GLN A 307 11.31 -14.41 -4.98
CA GLN A 307 11.43 -13.78 -6.30
C GLN A 307 10.13 -13.07 -6.70
N TYR A 308 8.96 -13.62 -6.40
CA TYR A 308 7.69 -12.94 -6.72
C TYR A 308 7.56 -11.63 -5.96
N LEU A 309 7.90 -11.62 -4.66
CA LEU A 309 7.87 -10.39 -3.85
C LEU A 309 8.91 -9.38 -4.35
N ALA A 310 10.06 -9.86 -4.82
CA ALA A 310 11.09 -9.01 -5.39
C ALA A 310 10.62 -8.35 -6.70
N ASN A 311 9.93 -9.10 -7.57
CA ASN A 311 9.33 -8.56 -8.79
C ASN A 311 8.33 -7.43 -8.49
N LEU A 312 7.56 -7.56 -7.41
CA LEU A 312 6.63 -6.51 -6.97
C LEU A 312 7.30 -5.28 -6.36
N PHE A 313 8.32 -5.47 -5.52
CA PHE A 313 8.75 -4.42 -4.58
C PHE A 313 10.20 -3.95 -4.76
N SER A 314 11.01 -4.65 -5.54
CA SER A 314 12.44 -4.35 -5.69
C SER A 314 12.98 -4.56 -7.11
N ALA A 315 12.10 -4.49 -8.13
CA ALA A 315 12.49 -4.73 -9.52
C ALA A 315 13.21 -6.07 -9.74
N GLY A 316 12.81 -7.11 -9.00
CA GLY A 316 13.38 -8.46 -9.06
C GLY A 316 14.57 -8.71 -8.12
N ASP A 317 15.05 -7.72 -7.37
CA ASP A 317 16.18 -7.88 -6.43
C ASP A 317 15.76 -8.53 -5.11
N VAL A 318 15.96 -9.84 -5.00
CA VAL A 318 15.65 -10.64 -3.80
C VAL A 318 16.48 -10.22 -2.58
N GLU A 319 17.68 -9.68 -2.76
CA GLU A 319 18.55 -9.25 -1.66
C GLU A 319 17.99 -8.03 -0.92
N GLN A 320 17.04 -7.30 -1.51
CA GLN A 320 16.29 -6.25 -0.82
C GLN A 320 15.10 -6.78 -0.02
N ILE A 321 14.53 -7.93 -0.41
CA ILE A 321 13.39 -8.55 0.30
C ILE A 321 13.86 -9.31 1.52
N LYS A 322 14.97 -10.06 1.39
CA LYS A 322 15.49 -10.92 2.46
C LYS A 322 15.61 -10.16 3.80
N PRO A 323 16.36 -9.04 3.92
CA PRO A 323 16.55 -8.33 5.19
C PRO A 323 15.23 -7.90 5.87
N ILE A 324 14.23 -7.52 5.08
CA ILE A 324 12.92 -7.11 5.60
C ILE A 324 12.22 -8.29 6.26
N MET A 325 12.21 -9.44 5.60
CA MET A 325 11.64 -10.65 6.20
C MET A 325 12.38 -11.07 7.47
N LYS A 326 13.72 -10.94 7.49
CA LYS A 326 14.53 -11.20 8.69
C LYS A 326 14.09 -10.30 9.85
N LYS A 327 13.96 -9.00 9.60
CA LYS A 327 13.51 -8.01 10.59
C LYS A 327 12.11 -8.32 11.12
N LEU A 328 11.14 -8.60 10.23
CA LEU A 328 9.77 -8.93 10.64
C LEU A 328 9.72 -10.20 11.50
N MET A 329 10.50 -11.24 11.15
CA MET A 329 10.57 -12.47 11.93
C MET A 329 11.28 -12.25 13.28
N ALA A 330 12.38 -11.50 13.29
CA ALA A 330 13.13 -11.19 14.51
C ALA A 330 12.27 -10.44 15.53
N VAL A 331 11.46 -9.46 15.08
CA VAL A 331 10.49 -8.77 15.95
C VAL A 331 9.48 -9.75 16.55
N ARG A 332 8.96 -10.72 15.76
CA ARG A 332 8.02 -11.73 16.27
C ARG A 332 8.66 -12.65 17.32
N ILE A 333 9.90 -13.07 17.11
CA ILE A 333 10.64 -13.92 18.06
C ILE A 333 10.91 -13.16 19.35
N TYR A 334 11.39 -11.92 19.24
CA TYR A 334 11.64 -11.08 20.40
C TYR A 334 10.36 -10.83 21.21
N ARG A 335 9.24 -10.56 20.54
CA ARG A 335 7.95 -10.41 21.23
C ARG A 335 7.46 -11.70 21.86
N ARG A 336 7.65 -12.86 21.22
CA ARG A 336 7.30 -14.17 21.81
C ARG A 336 8.12 -14.46 23.07
N HIS A 337 9.42 -14.16 23.07
CA HIS A 337 10.24 -14.20 24.27
C HIS A 337 9.65 -13.31 25.39
N LYS A 338 9.30 -12.05 25.08
CA LYS A 338 8.75 -11.12 26.09
C LYS A 338 7.36 -11.50 26.62
N THR A 339 6.49 -12.08 25.79
CA THR A 339 5.08 -12.32 26.18
C THR A 339 4.79 -13.75 26.62
N VAL A 340 5.46 -14.74 26.03
CA VAL A 340 5.24 -16.17 26.33
C VAL A 340 6.35 -16.72 27.22
N GLY A 341 7.60 -16.28 27.00
CA GLY A 341 8.76 -16.75 27.78
C GLY A 341 9.31 -18.11 27.36
N ASP A 342 8.81 -18.70 26.27
CA ASP A 342 9.23 -20.02 25.76
C ASP A 342 10.46 -19.97 24.83
N ILE A 343 10.93 -18.77 24.51
CA ILE A 343 12.17 -18.54 23.77
C ILE A 343 13.21 -17.95 24.73
N PRO A 344 14.44 -18.50 24.83
CA PRO A 344 15.51 -17.92 25.65
C PRO A 344 15.88 -16.49 25.23
N GLU A 345 16.26 -15.66 26.20
CA GLU A 345 16.65 -14.27 25.94
C GLU A 345 17.85 -14.18 24.98
N GLU A 346 18.85 -15.06 25.12
CA GLU A 346 20.01 -15.07 24.24
C GLU A 346 19.60 -15.29 22.78
N ARG A 347 18.63 -16.19 22.55
CA ARG A 347 18.11 -16.49 21.20
C ARG A 347 17.34 -15.32 20.62
N ALA A 348 16.52 -14.64 21.43
CA ALA A 348 15.78 -13.46 20.99
C ALA A 348 16.73 -12.30 20.62
N ASN A 349 17.74 -12.04 21.46
CA ASN A 349 18.74 -11.00 21.21
C ASN A 349 19.64 -11.34 20.02
N ALA A 350 19.99 -12.61 19.82
CA ALA A 350 20.70 -13.06 18.63
C ALA A 350 19.89 -12.81 17.36
N ALA A 351 18.60 -13.14 17.35
CA ALA A 351 17.73 -12.88 16.20
C ALA A 351 17.61 -11.39 15.85
N LEU A 352 17.54 -10.51 16.85
CA LEU A 352 17.56 -9.05 16.65
C LEU A 352 18.89 -8.59 16.05
N LYS A 353 20.01 -9.02 16.64
CA LYS A 353 21.36 -8.67 16.18
C LYS A 353 21.58 -9.09 14.73
N ASP A 354 21.18 -10.30 14.38
CA ASP A 354 21.26 -10.85 13.02
C ASP A 354 20.42 -10.08 11.99
N ALA A 355 19.28 -9.52 12.43
CA ALA A 355 18.42 -8.67 11.61
C ALA A 355 18.87 -7.20 11.59
N GLY A 356 19.93 -6.84 12.31
CA GLY A 356 20.40 -5.46 12.44
C GLY A 356 19.44 -4.56 13.23
N LEU A 357 18.73 -5.12 14.21
CA LEU A 357 17.78 -4.41 15.07
C LEU A 357 18.30 -4.32 16.49
N THR A 358 17.97 -3.22 17.17
CA THR A 358 18.08 -3.12 18.64
C THR A 358 16.74 -3.48 19.30
N PRO A 359 16.71 -3.84 20.59
CA PRO A 359 15.46 -4.05 21.32
C PRO A 359 14.51 -2.85 21.24
N GLU A 360 15.04 -1.63 21.28
CA GLU A 360 14.26 -0.39 21.19
C GLU A 360 13.58 -0.28 19.82
N ILE A 361 14.32 -0.52 18.73
CA ILE A 361 13.75 -0.51 17.37
C ILE A 361 12.70 -1.63 17.22
N ALA A 362 12.94 -2.80 17.80
CA ALA A 362 11.99 -3.92 17.74
C ALA A 362 10.67 -3.61 18.47
N GLU A 363 10.74 -2.97 19.64
CA GLU A 363 9.55 -2.49 20.36
C GLU A 363 8.84 -1.38 19.58
N ASP A 364 9.59 -0.49 18.93
CA ASP A 364 9.05 0.58 18.09
C ASP A 364 8.29 0.04 16.86
N ILE A 365 8.85 -0.98 16.19
CA ILE A 365 8.18 -1.69 15.10
C ILE A 365 6.94 -2.41 15.61
N TYR A 366 7.04 -3.13 16.73
CA TYR A 366 5.90 -3.82 17.34
C TYR A 366 4.78 -2.85 17.71
N TYR A 367 5.13 -1.71 18.30
CA TYR A 367 4.18 -0.67 18.66
C TYR A 367 3.42 -0.19 17.44
N LEU A 368 4.12 0.23 16.37
CA LEU A 368 3.43 0.72 15.19
C LEU A 368 2.63 -0.38 14.49
N THR A 369 3.13 -1.62 14.43
CA THR A 369 2.47 -2.70 13.67
C THR A 369 1.32 -3.39 14.41
N SER A 370 1.28 -3.31 15.75
CA SER A 370 0.30 -4.04 16.57
C SER A 370 -0.55 -3.15 17.49
N LEU A 371 -0.02 -2.03 17.98
CA LEU A 371 -0.66 -1.22 19.04
C LEU A 371 -1.05 0.20 18.59
N ALA A 372 -0.53 0.68 17.46
CA ALA A 372 -0.69 2.06 16.99
C ALA A 372 -2.10 2.61 17.11
N LYS A 373 -2.26 3.71 17.85
CA LYS A 373 -3.49 4.49 17.90
C LYS A 373 -3.71 5.19 16.56
N PHE A 374 -4.87 5.82 16.41
CA PHE A 374 -5.21 6.52 15.18
C PHE A 374 -4.17 7.59 14.82
N ASP A 375 -3.78 8.42 15.79
CA ASP A 375 -2.85 9.53 15.59
C ASP A 375 -1.40 9.06 15.38
N ASP A 376 -1.04 7.87 15.85
CA ASP A 376 0.27 7.27 15.56
C ASP A 376 0.37 6.81 14.10
N ARG A 377 -0.77 6.47 13.48
CA ARG A 377 -0.82 6.05 12.08
C ARG A 377 -0.94 7.20 11.10
N PHE A 378 -1.57 8.29 11.52
CA PHE A 378 -1.95 9.40 10.64
C PHE A 378 -1.42 10.71 11.20
N VAL A 379 -0.19 11.04 10.81
CA VAL A 379 0.48 12.29 11.20
C VAL A 379 0.40 13.27 10.03
N ILE A 380 -0.69 14.04 10.00
CA ILE A 380 -1.08 14.87 8.85
C ILE A 380 -1.11 16.34 9.30
N PRO A 381 -0.23 17.21 8.77
CA PRO A 381 -0.29 18.64 9.06
C PRO A 381 -1.49 19.27 8.34
N ALA A 382 -1.96 20.42 8.84
CA ALA A 382 -2.87 21.26 8.07
C ALA A 382 -2.17 21.78 6.80
N ALA A 383 -2.89 21.92 5.69
CA ALA A 383 -2.29 22.36 4.42
C ALA A 383 -2.08 23.88 4.30
N HIS A 384 -2.27 24.63 5.40
CA HIS A 384 -2.04 26.08 5.45
C HIS A 384 -2.71 26.86 4.31
N ARG A 385 -3.96 26.53 3.99
CA ARG A 385 -4.72 27.12 2.86
C ARG A 385 -4.84 28.63 2.94
N GLU A 386 -4.82 29.19 4.14
CA GLU A 386 -4.81 30.62 4.38
C GLU A 386 -3.68 31.32 3.62
N GLN A 387 -2.48 30.73 3.56
CA GLN A 387 -1.33 31.31 2.87
C GLN A 387 -1.59 31.46 1.37
N ALA A 388 -2.16 30.44 0.74
CA ALA A 388 -2.51 30.48 -0.69
C ALA A 388 -3.69 31.41 -0.98
N ILE A 389 -4.67 31.50 -0.07
CA ILE A 389 -5.83 32.38 -0.22
C ILE A 389 -5.41 33.85 -0.09
N GLU A 390 -4.56 34.18 0.88
CA GLU A 390 -4.08 35.55 1.14
C GLU A 390 -3.28 36.13 -0.03
N MET A 391 -2.74 35.29 -0.92
CA MET A 391 -2.11 35.74 -2.17
C MET A 391 -3.13 36.31 -3.19
N LEU A 392 -4.41 35.97 -3.07
CA LEU A 392 -5.46 36.30 -4.04
C LEU A 392 -6.55 37.20 -3.47
N GLU A 393 -6.97 36.96 -2.23
CA GLU A 393 -8.05 37.70 -1.57
C GLU A 393 -7.96 37.59 -0.04
N PHE A 394 -8.75 38.38 0.67
CA PHE A 394 -8.77 38.34 2.14
C PHE A 394 -9.35 37.01 2.64
N ALA A 395 -8.58 36.28 3.46
CA ALA A 395 -8.98 34.95 3.94
C ALA A 395 -10.30 34.97 4.74
N GLY A 396 -10.61 36.06 5.45
CA GLY A 396 -11.88 36.21 6.17
C GLY A 396 -13.08 36.29 5.22
N ASP A 397 -12.95 36.94 4.08
CA ASP A 397 -14.01 37.04 3.06
C ASP A 397 -14.22 35.69 2.39
N ALA A 398 -13.13 35.00 2.02
CA ALA A 398 -13.21 33.65 1.48
C ALA A 398 -13.89 32.68 2.47
N ARG A 399 -13.52 32.75 3.77
CA ARG A 399 -14.17 31.95 4.82
C ARG A 399 -15.66 32.29 5.00
N GLY A 400 -16.02 33.57 4.93
CA GLY A 400 -17.41 34.02 5.11
C GLY A 400 -18.32 33.74 3.92
N SER A 401 -17.76 33.56 2.72
CA SER A 401 -18.51 33.43 1.47
C SER A 401 -18.42 32.04 0.81
N VAL A 402 -17.43 31.20 1.17
CA VAL A 402 -17.28 29.87 0.57
C VAL A 402 -18.54 29.02 0.75
N GLY A 403 -18.99 28.40 -0.35
CA GLY A 403 -20.22 27.62 -0.37
C GLY A 403 -21.47 28.41 -0.78
N PHE A 404 -21.41 29.74 -0.85
CA PHE A 404 -22.48 30.61 -1.30
C PHE A 404 -22.10 31.32 -2.62
N GLY A 405 -23.09 31.58 -3.48
CA GLY A 405 -22.89 32.32 -4.74
C GLY A 405 -22.47 31.47 -5.96
N PHE A 406 -22.00 32.14 -7.02
CA PHE A 406 -21.58 31.50 -8.26
C PHE A 406 -20.16 30.92 -8.12
N LYS A 407 -19.96 29.68 -8.62
CA LYS A 407 -18.65 28.98 -8.59
C LYS A 407 -17.53 29.68 -9.37
N GLU A 408 -17.89 30.55 -10.30
CA GLU A 408 -16.96 31.36 -11.09
C GLU A 408 -17.44 32.81 -11.00
N LYS A 409 -16.52 33.76 -10.77
CA LYS A 409 -16.84 35.18 -10.85
C LYS A 409 -17.31 35.45 -12.30
N PRO A 410 -18.45 36.12 -12.53
CA PRO A 410 -18.91 36.43 -13.88
C PRO A 410 -17.84 37.28 -14.58
N LEU A 411 -17.16 36.69 -15.56
CA LEU A 411 -16.25 37.40 -16.46
C LEU A 411 -17.11 38.08 -17.53
N ARG A 412 -17.05 39.41 -17.64
CA ARG A 412 -17.66 40.13 -18.77
C ARG A 412 -16.73 39.99 -19.99
N GLY A 413 -17.16 39.25 -21.01
CA GLY A 413 -16.40 39.01 -22.26
C GLY A 413 -15.22 38.04 -22.06
N TRP A 414 -14.88 37.14 -22.96
CA TRP A 414 -15.14 36.98 -24.40
C TRP A 414 -15.60 35.57 -24.73
#